data_AF-K4LEE3-F1
#
_entry.id   AF-K4LEE3-F1
#
_cell.length_a   1.000
_cell.length_b   1.000
_cell.length_c   1.000
_cell.angle_alpha   90.00
_cell.angle_beta   90.00
_cell.angle_gamma   90.00
#
_symmetry.space_group_name_H-M   'P 1'
#
loop_
_entity.id
_entity.type
_entity.pdbx_description
1 polymer ?
#
loop_
_entity_poly.entity_id
_entity_poly.type
_entity_poly.pdbx_seq_one_letter_code
_entity_poly.pdbx_strand_id
1 'polypeptide(L)'
;MIEASGRVTGKGQVQVPKKIGDFLGIKSGDGLVFRLSPHRTLTVHVRKARRLSELAGCLPPKRPFPGIAEEEDAARRKYAGKAAWMLKNGN
;
A
#
# COMPACT_ATOMS: atom_id res chain seq x y z
N MET A 1 -19.59 -0.07 23.10
CA MET A 1 -19.94 -0.58 21.76
C MET A 1 -20.52 0.57 20.95
N ILE A 2 -19.97 0.89 19.77
CA ILE A 2 -20.51 1.95 18.90
C ILE A 2 -21.28 1.27 17.78
N GLU A 3 -22.59 1.51 17.71
CA GLU A 3 -23.45 1.03 16.63
C GLU A 3 -23.94 2.24 15.81
N ALA A 4 -23.97 2.08 14.49
CA ALA A 4 -24.57 3.04 13.59
C ALA A 4 -25.06 2.31 12.34
N SER A 5 -26.19 2.76 11.80
CA SER A 5 -26.76 2.23 10.56
C SER A 5 -26.46 3.16 9.38
N GLY A 6 -26.45 2.60 8.18
CA GLY A 6 -26.26 3.32 6.93
C GLY A 6 -26.99 2.60 5.80
N ARG A 7 -27.15 3.27 4.66
CA ARG A 7 -27.71 2.66 3.45
C ARG A 7 -26.62 2.47 2.42
N VAL A 8 -26.79 1.43 1.61
CA VAL A 8 -26.01 1.29 0.38
C VAL A 8 -26.47 2.39 -0.59
N THR A 9 -25.55 3.24 -1.04
CA THR A 9 -25.82 4.26 -2.05
C THR A 9 -25.63 3.68 -3.45
N GLY A 10 -25.85 4.51 -4.48
CA GLY A 10 -25.61 4.11 -5.88
C GLY A 10 -24.22 3.48 -6.08
N LYS A 11 -24.14 2.50 -6.99
CA LYS A 11 -22.94 1.69 -7.26
C LYS A 11 -22.49 0.76 -6.11
N GLY A 12 -23.33 0.51 -5.11
CA GLY A 12 -23.00 -0.44 -4.04
C GLY A 12 -22.08 0.12 -2.96
N GLN A 13 -21.91 1.44 -2.90
CA GLN A 13 -21.05 2.08 -1.89
C GLN A 13 -21.74 2.13 -0.53
N VAL A 14 -20.99 1.93 0.54
CA VAL A 14 -21.45 2.13 1.92
C VAL A 14 -20.58 3.20 2.57
N GLN A 15 -21.21 4.21 3.16
CA GLN A 15 -20.51 5.26 3.87
C GLN A 15 -20.21 4.81 5.31
N VAL A 16 -19.00 5.11 5.79
CA VAL A 16 -18.66 4.90 7.21
C VAL A 16 -19.29 6.03 8.03
N PRO A 17 -20.19 5.73 8.99
CA PRO A 17 -20.82 6.76 9.81
C PRO A 17 -19.79 7.59 10.59
N LYS A 18 -20.00 8.92 10.68
CA LYS A 18 -19.05 9.88 11.26
C LYS A 18 -18.49 9.44 12.61
N LYS A 19 -19.35 9.03 13.56
CA LYS A 19 -18.92 8.57 14.90
C LYS A 19 -17.94 7.38 14.84
N ILE A 20 -18.17 6.43 13.93
CA ILE A 20 -17.28 5.27 13.74
C ILE A 20 -15.98 5.72 13.06
N GLY A 21 -16.08 6.57 12.04
CA GLY A 21 -14.94 7.13 11.32
C GLY A 21 -13.98 7.91 12.23
N ASP A 22 -14.54 8.79 13.07
CA ASP A 22 -13.80 9.61 14.04
C ASP A 22 -13.09 8.73 15.08
N PHE A 23 -13.78 7.71 15.61
CA PHE A 23 -13.21 6.76 16.56
C PHE A 23 -12.07 5.93 15.96
N LEU A 24 -12.21 5.50 14.70
CA LEU A 24 -11.17 4.77 13.96
C LEU A 24 -10.08 5.70 13.38
N GLY A 25 -10.25 7.02 13.53
CA GLY A 25 -9.37 8.06 12.99
C GLY A 25 -9.16 7.96 11.48
N ILE A 26 -10.14 7.46 10.72
CA ILE A 26 -10.04 7.24 9.26
C ILE A 26 -9.90 8.57 8.55
N LYS A 27 -8.96 8.66 7.61
CA LYS A 27 -8.75 9.85 6.77
C LYS A 27 -8.82 9.48 5.29
N SER A 28 -9.07 10.47 4.44
CA SER A 28 -8.98 10.29 2.99
C SER A 28 -7.61 9.71 2.61
N GLY A 29 -7.62 8.66 1.79
CA GLY A 29 -6.41 7.91 1.40
C GLY A 29 -6.18 6.64 2.21
N ASP A 30 -6.78 6.48 3.39
CA ASP A 30 -6.77 5.20 4.12
C ASP A 30 -7.52 4.13 3.31
N GLY A 31 -7.00 2.90 3.34
CA GLY A 31 -7.65 1.74 2.76
C GLY A 31 -8.62 1.07 3.74
N LEU A 32 -9.60 0.36 3.19
CA LEU A 32 -10.48 -0.54 3.93
C LEU A 32 -10.31 -1.96 3.40
N VAL A 33 -10.15 -2.93 4.30
CA VAL A 33 -10.05 -4.35 3.96
C VAL A 33 -11.33 -5.03 4.41
N PHE A 34 -12.11 -5.47 3.43
CA PHE A 34 -13.37 -6.17 3.64
C PHE A 34 -13.11 -7.68 3.73
N ARG A 35 -13.69 -8.34 4.74
CA ARG A 35 -13.66 -9.79 4.91
C ARG A 35 -15.08 -10.29 5.15
N LEU A 36 -15.56 -11.14 4.26
CA LEU A 36 -16.84 -11.82 4.42
C LEU A 36 -16.60 -13.17 5.08
N SER A 37 -17.21 -13.41 6.23
CA SER A 37 -17.22 -14.72 6.87
C SER A 37 -18.30 -15.63 6.24
N PRO A 38 -18.17 -16.96 6.40
CA PRO A 38 -19.21 -17.91 5.95
C PRO A 38 -20.60 -17.64 6.55
N HIS A 39 -20.67 -17.02 7.72
CA HIS A 39 -21.91 -16.69 8.42
C HIS A 39 -22.50 -15.33 8.02
N ARG A 40 -22.22 -14.87 6.79
CA ARG A 40 -22.72 -13.59 6.24
C ARG A 40 -22.36 -12.36 7.08
N THR A 41 -21.28 -12.45 7.86
CA THR A 41 -20.77 -11.32 8.62
C THR A 41 -19.67 -10.63 7.82
N LEU A 42 -19.81 -9.32 7.62
CA LEU A 42 -18.78 -8.50 6.98
C LEU A 42 -17.96 -7.80 8.07
N THR A 43 -16.67 -8.13 8.14
CA THR A 43 -15.71 -7.42 8.98
C THR A 43 -14.90 -6.47 8.12
N VAL A 44 -14.73 -5.23 8.58
CA VAL A 44 -13.94 -4.21 7.89
C VAL A 44 -12.77 -3.81 8.77
N HIS A 45 -11.56 -3.93 8.25
CA HIS A 45 -10.34 -3.46 8.91
C HIS A 45 -9.82 -2.21 8.22
N VAL A 46 -9.44 -1.20 9.02
CA VAL A 46 -8.77 0.00 8.51
C VAL A 46 -7.32 -0.32 8.21
N ARG A 47 -6.88 -0.04 6.98
CA ARG A 47 -5.49 -0.09 6.57
C ARG A 47 -4.99 1.34 6.37
N LYS A 48 -4.28 1.87 7.36
CA LYS A 48 -3.74 3.23 7.30
C LYS A 48 -2.82 3.42 6.09
N ALA A 49 -3.02 4.52 5.37
CA ALA A 49 -2.05 4.97 4.40
C ALA A 49 -0.73 5.30 5.11
N ARG A 50 0.39 4.86 4.53
CA ARG A 50 1.72 5.20 5.01
C ARG A 50 2.49 5.85 3.89
N ARG A 51 3.30 6.86 4.23
CA ARG A 51 4.23 7.45 3.25
C ARG A 51 5.35 6.44 2.99
N LEU A 52 5.86 6.38 1.76
CA LEU A 52 7.00 5.50 1.44
C LEU A 52 8.23 5.83 2.31
N SER A 53 8.41 7.10 2.67
CA SER A 53 9.48 7.54 3.58
C SER A 53 9.37 6.97 4.98
N GLU A 54 8.16 6.66 5.47
CA GLU A 54 7.94 5.99 6.75
C GLU A 54 8.35 4.51 6.72
N LEU A 55 8.55 3.95 5.53
CA LEU A 55 9.01 2.57 5.33
C LEU A 55 10.53 2.46 5.16
N ALA A 56 11.25 3.59 5.16
CA ALA A 56 12.70 3.59 5.04
C ALA A 56 13.32 2.77 6.19
N GLY A 57 14.08 1.74 5.84
CA GLY A 57 14.71 0.85 6.82
C GLY A 57 13.79 -0.19 7.47
N CYS A 58 12.52 -0.32 7.06
CA CYS A 58 11.62 -1.35 7.62
C CYS A 58 11.97 -2.79 7.24
N LEU A 59 12.81 -3.00 6.22
CA LEU A 59 13.26 -4.32 5.80
C LEU A 59 14.68 -4.58 6.33
N PRO A 60 14.94 -5.74 6.95
CA PRO A 60 16.28 -6.07 7.41
C PRO A 60 17.22 -6.18 6.19
N PRO A 61 18.44 -5.63 6.28
CA PRO A 61 19.40 -5.73 5.19
C PRO A 61 19.83 -7.19 5.02
N LYS A 62 19.81 -7.69 3.77
CA LYS A 62 20.30 -9.04 3.44
C LYS A 62 21.82 -9.13 3.31
N ARG A 63 22.48 -7.99 3.11
CA ARG A 63 23.93 -7.83 2.95
C ARG A 63 24.36 -6.47 3.52
N PRO A 64 25.63 -6.30 3.92
CA PRO A 64 26.17 -4.99 4.24
C PRO A 64 26.01 -4.01 3.09
N PHE A 65 25.77 -2.74 3.41
CA PHE A 65 25.72 -1.67 2.42
C PHE A 65 27.15 -1.37 1.95
N PRO A 66 27.48 -1.54 0.65
CA PRO A 66 28.86 -1.39 0.17
C PRO A 66 29.30 0.08 0.04
N GLY A 67 28.37 1.03 0.19
CA GLY A 67 28.61 2.46 0.01
C GLY A 67 27.92 2.99 -1.25
N ILE A 68 27.71 4.31 -1.27
CA ILE A 68 26.94 4.98 -2.33
C ILE A 68 27.60 4.80 -3.70
N ALA A 69 28.92 5.02 -3.80
CA ALA A 69 29.64 4.94 -5.06
C ALA A 69 29.54 3.55 -5.72
N GLU A 70 29.70 2.48 -4.93
CA GLU A 70 29.62 1.11 -5.44
C GLU A 70 28.19 0.75 -5.88
N GLU A 71 27.16 1.16 -5.12
CA GLU A 71 25.76 0.96 -5.53
C GLU A 71 25.40 1.77 -6.79
N GLU A 72 25.88 3.01 -6.92
CA GLU A 72 25.66 3.84 -8.11
C GLU A 72 26.30 3.21 -9.36
N ASP A 73 27.53 2.72 -9.26
CA ASP A 73 28.21 2.03 -10.36
C ASP A 73 27.51 0.72 -10.74
N ALA A 74 27.09 -0.07 -9.74
CA ALA A 74 26.35 -1.31 -9.97
C ALA A 74 24.99 -1.03 -10.64
N ALA A 75 24.25 -0.01 -10.19
CA ALA A 75 23.01 0.42 -10.79
C ALA A 75 23.23 0.87 -12.24
N ARG A 76 24.21 1.73 -12.50
CA ARG A 76 24.55 2.23 -13.83
C ARG A 76 24.83 1.08 -14.80
N ARG A 77 25.66 0.10 -14.40
CA ARG A 77 25.96 -1.10 -15.21
C ARG A 77 24.72 -1.92 -15.53
N LYS A 78 23.86 -2.14 -14.53
CA LYS A 78 22.63 -2.92 -14.69
C LYS A 78 21.63 -2.26 -15.65
N TYR A 79 21.43 -0.95 -15.53
CA TYR A 79 20.50 -0.22 -16.40
C TYR A 79 21.07 0.01 -17.81
N ALA A 80 22.37 0.23 -17.96
CA ALA A 80 23.01 0.29 -19.27
C ALA A 80 22.86 -1.03 -20.06
N GLY A 81 23.05 -2.17 -19.39
CA GLY A 81 22.82 -3.48 -20.00
C GLY A 81 21.36 -3.70 -20.40
N LYS A 82 20.41 -3.25 -19.56
CA LYS A 82 18.97 -3.32 -19.88
C LYS A 82 18.60 -2.45 -21.07
N ALA A 83 19.10 -1.22 -21.14
CA ALA A 83 18.88 -0.33 -22.27
C ALA A 83 19.46 -0.89 -23.57
N ALA A 84 20.69 -1.44 -23.53
CA ALA A 84 21.30 -2.09 -24.68
C ALA A 84 20.53 -3.34 -25.14
N TRP A 85 19.99 -4.14 -24.20
CA TRP A 85 19.13 -5.28 -24.54
C TRP A 85 17.82 -4.83 -25.18
N MET A 86 17.18 -3.78 -24.65
CA MET A 86 15.95 -3.21 -25.22
C MET A 86 16.18 -2.66 -26.64
N LEU A 87 17.33 -2.06 -26.90
CA LEU A 87 17.69 -1.58 -28.24
C LEU A 87 17.97 -2.72 -29.24
N LYS A 88 18.49 -3.86 -28.78
CA LYS A 88 18.80 -5.01 -29.63
C LYS A 88 17.60 -5.92 -29.91
N ASN A 89 16.63 -5.98 -29.00
CA ASN A 89 15.49 -6.93 -29.06
C ASN A 89 14.14 -6.21 -29.17
N GLY A 90 14.12 -4.88 -29.17
CA GLY A 90 12.94 -4.07 -29.41
C GLY A 90 12.84 -3.67 -30.88
N ASN A 91 12.37 -4.60 -31.73
CA ASN A 91 11.69 -4.31 -32.98
C ASN A 91 10.49 -5.24 -33.10
#